data_AF-A0A1C7WCL8-F1
#
_entry.id   AF-A0A1C7WCL8-F1
#
_cell.length_a   1.000
_cell.length_b   1.000
_cell.length_c   1.000
_cell.angle_alpha   90.00
_cell.angle_beta   90.00
_cell.angle_gamma   90.00
#
_symmetry.space_group_name_H-M   'P 1'
#
loop_
_entity.id
_entity.type
_entity.pdbx_description
1 polymer ?
#
loop_
_entity_poly.entity_id
_entity_poly.type
_entity_poly.pdbx_seq_one_letter_code
_entity_poly.pdbx_strand_id
1 'polypeptide(L)'
;MKRYALLLVLLSPYVQGQTLDANDPLRRVILDQMRANIGYPTDIQFVVKQLSVSGSQAYFCATAKTNDGSGSAKINGKTVVYDRELQQSAEGFWTTVSNFDSYVDSPAQAQCHSTIQDEPAANGCQNVGLYDAERKPLLDAVRRSYQGGIAQPRFVVSHLCSTGKMAYFCGRLEGEESQDRQGMNYYDAVMAKDAKAEWQALMVESKTVEKCNFSGPASAITEQKLLDAVKQPLLSVAPQEIDDDLKVEMLTQFQLFQQAFKTADMAYLKAHIVFPLDNVADTFLAGTPDEHQQSITPALFDHYAQQIRDGLKEIPLLGVNLTKKQVTDFRVNSLTPLEQARKYFPAEENGQFYYNDGAKKVLVEGTCDSVGSGDFEDGTLAVFIGTGSNLLIPGLSEACEGGMRVEFTLQQGTLMLTRIDFVG
;
A
#
# COMPACT_ATOMS: atom_id res chain seq x y z
N MET A 1 32.75 37.81 55.49
CA MET A 1 31.31 37.52 55.28
C MET A 1 31.20 36.29 54.39
N LYS A 2 30.86 35.12 54.97
CA LYS A 2 30.62 33.89 54.20
C LYS A 2 29.14 33.85 53.83
N ARG A 3 28.81 33.96 52.54
CA ARG A 3 27.44 33.77 52.03
C ARG A 3 27.31 32.30 51.66
N TYR A 4 26.58 31.55 52.48
CA TYR A 4 26.07 30.24 52.10
C TYR A 4 24.89 30.46 51.15
N ALA A 5 25.06 30.13 49.87
CA ALA A 5 23.96 30.00 48.95
C ALA A 5 23.27 28.65 49.24
N LEU A 6 22.07 28.71 49.81
CA LEU A 6 21.19 27.56 49.95
C LEU A 6 20.73 27.16 48.54
N LEU A 7 21.25 26.07 48.01
CA LEU A 7 20.76 25.45 46.77
C LEU A 7 19.51 24.63 47.15
N LEU A 8 18.33 25.20 46.97
CA LEU A 8 17.07 24.46 47.01
C LEU A 8 16.98 23.63 45.73
N VAL A 9 17.42 22.37 45.80
CA VAL A 9 17.10 21.36 44.80
C VAL A 9 15.62 21.00 45.00
N LEU A 10 14.75 21.58 44.18
CA LEU A 10 13.38 21.10 44.01
C LEU A 10 13.47 19.72 43.34
N LEU A 11 13.57 18.67 44.15
CA LEU A 11 13.24 17.31 43.73
C LEU A 11 11.74 17.31 43.48
N SER A 12 11.33 17.46 42.22
CA SER A 12 9.97 17.09 41.80
C SER A 12 9.73 15.66 42.26
N PRO A 13 8.70 15.37 43.08
CA PRO A 13 8.36 13.99 43.40
C PRO A 13 7.96 13.33 42.09
N TYR A 14 8.75 12.36 41.63
CA TYR A 14 8.31 11.40 40.62
C TYR A 14 7.03 10.75 41.16
N VAL A 15 5.88 11.15 40.63
CA VAL A 15 4.59 10.55 40.99
C VAL A 15 4.55 9.18 40.33
N GLN A 16 4.95 8.15 41.06
CA GLN A 16 4.71 6.77 40.63
C GLN A 16 3.20 6.52 40.67
N GLY A 17 2.61 6.16 39.52
CA GLY A 17 1.19 5.83 39.44
C GLY A 17 0.78 4.71 40.40
N GLN A 18 -0.42 4.81 40.97
CA GLN A 18 -0.98 3.80 41.86
C GLN A 18 -1.39 2.56 41.05
N THR A 19 -0.86 1.40 41.41
CA THR A 19 -1.30 0.10 40.85
C THR A 19 -2.76 -0.18 41.24
N LEU A 20 -3.59 -0.54 40.26
CA LEU A 20 -4.99 -0.92 40.49
C LEU A 20 -5.12 -2.41 40.74
N ASP A 21 -5.58 -2.77 41.93
CA ASP A 21 -5.84 -4.16 42.32
C ASP A 21 -7.02 -4.78 41.55
N ALA A 22 -7.10 -6.11 41.56
CA ALA A 22 -8.12 -6.88 40.82
C ALA A 22 -9.58 -6.48 41.13
N ASN A 23 -9.84 -5.99 42.35
CA ASN A 23 -11.18 -5.62 42.82
C ASN A 23 -11.50 -4.13 42.66
N ASP A 24 -10.58 -3.33 42.12
CA ASP A 24 -10.81 -1.90 41.93
C ASP A 24 -11.89 -1.66 40.85
N PRO A 25 -12.97 -0.91 41.11
CA PRO A 25 -13.98 -0.61 40.09
C PRO A 25 -13.41 0.08 38.86
N LEU A 26 -12.40 0.95 39.02
CA LEU A 26 -11.75 1.66 37.90
C LEU A 26 -11.01 0.69 36.99
N ARG A 27 -10.42 -0.38 37.55
CA ARG A 27 -9.79 -1.44 36.76
C ARG A 27 -10.80 -2.07 35.80
N ARG A 28 -12.02 -2.37 36.26
CA ARG A 28 -13.05 -2.93 35.38
C ARG A 28 -13.41 -1.97 34.25
N VAL A 29 -13.58 -0.69 34.55
CA VAL A 29 -13.88 0.36 33.55
C VAL A 29 -12.79 0.42 32.49
N ILE A 30 -11.52 0.49 32.88
CA ILE A 30 -10.39 0.54 31.94
C ILE A 30 -10.35 -0.73 31.09
N LEU A 31 -10.54 -1.91 31.67
CA LEU A 31 -10.51 -3.18 30.92
C LEU A 31 -11.67 -3.30 29.91
N ASP A 32 -12.87 -2.85 30.27
CA ASP A 32 -14.03 -2.82 29.37
C ASP A 32 -13.78 -1.87 28.20
N GLN A 33 -13.24 -0.68 28.46
CA GLN A 33 -12.91 0.30 27.42
C GLN A 33 -11.74 -0.17 26.54
N MET A 34 -10.73 -0.84 27.10
CA MET A 34 -9.65 -1.46 26.31
C MET A 34 -10.16 -2.55 25.38
N ARG A 35 -11.09 -3.40 25.84
CA ARG A 35 -11.74 -4.41 24.98
C ARG A 35 -12.47 -3.75 23.81
N ALA A 36 -13.24 -2.70 24.09
CA ALA A 36 -13.95 -1.94 23.06
C ALA A 36 -12.99 -1.25 22.08
N ASN A 37 -11.91 -0.65 22.58
CA ASN A 37 -10.92 0.06 21.77
C ASN A 37 -10.13 -0.87 20.84
N ILE A 38 -9.81 -2.09 21.28
CA ILE A 38 -9.07 -3.06 20.46
C ILE A 38 -10.00 -3.80 19.49
N GLY A 39 -11.31 -3.82 19.75
CA GLY A 39 -12.28 -4.46 18.85
C GLY A 39 -12.27 -5.98 18.91
N TYR A 40 -11.89 -6.56 20.05
CA TYR A 40 -11.95 -8.01 20.24
C TYR A 40 -13.39 -8.53 20.34
N PRO A 41 -13.66 -9.77 19.91
CA PRO A 41 -14.90 -10.44 20.25
C PRO A 41 -15.05 -10.56 21.77
N THR A 42 -16.30 -10.63 22.23
CA THR A 42 -16.69 -10.54 23.65
C THR A 42 -16.15 -11.67 24.53
N ASP A 43 -15.48 -12.65 23.95
CA ASP A 43 -15.01 -13.89 24.55
C ASP A 43 -13.53 -13.85 24.97
N ILE A 44 -12.89 -12.67 24.99
CA ILE A 44 -11.49 -12.51 25.40
C ILE A 44 -11.38 -11.89 26.79
N GLN A 45 -10.51 -12.45 27.63
CA GLN A 45 -10.14 -11.94 28.95
C GLN A 45 -8.68 -11.47 28.99
N PHE A 46 -8.44 -10.27 29.50
CA PHE A 46 -7.10 -9.78 29.74
C PHE A 46 -6.47 -10.42 30.97
N VAL A 47 -5.29 -10.99 30.78
CA VAL A 47 -4.37 -11.35 31.85
C VAL A 47 -3.44 -10.17 32.07
N VAL A 48 -3.89 -9.27 32.92
CA VAL A 48 -3.18 -8.02 33.23
C VAL A 48 -1.91 -8.33 34.03
N LYS A 49 -0.76 -7.92 33.49
CA LYS A 49 0.52 -7.94 34.19
C LYS A 49 0.72 -6.68 35.00
N GLN A 50 0.33 -5.53 34.46
CA GLN A 50 0.42 -4.24 35.14
C GLN A 50 -0.74 -3.34 34.73
N LEU A 51 -1.35 -2.69 35.71
CA LEU A 51 -2.28 -1.60 35.48
C LEU A 51 -2.08 -0.58 36.59
N SER A 52 -1.66 0.63 36.23
CA SER A 52 -1.45 1.73 37.18
C SER A 52 -2.08 3.01 36.69
N VAL A 53 -2.48 3.89 37.60
CA VAL A 53 -3.11 5.19 37.29
C VAL A 53 -2.42 6.31 38.04
N SER A 54 -2.19 7.44 37.37
CA SER A 54 -1.72 8.69 37.96
C SER A 54 -2.57 9.84 37.42
N GLY A 55 -3.49 10.36 38.24
CA GLY A 55 -4.41 11.40 37.82
C GLY A 55 -5.26 10.97 36.62
N SER A 56 -5.08 11.64 35.48
CA SER A 56 -5.78 11.35 34.23
C SER A 56 -5.01 10.42 33.29
N GLN A 57 -3.87 9.87 33.73
CA GLN A 57 -3.06 8.93 32.98
C GLN A 57 -3.15 7.53 33.56
N ALA A 58 -3.07 6.51 32.70
CA ALA A 58 -2.94 5.12 33.12
C ALA A 58 -1.90 4.39 32.27
N TYR A 59 -1.32 3.33 32.82
CA TYR A 59 -0.47 2.41 32.08
C TYR A 59 -1.09 1.02 32.17
N PHE A 60 -1.25 0.37 31.03
CA PHE A 60 -1.91 -0.92 30.85
C PHE A 60 -0.98 -1.88 30.12
N CYS A 61 -0.54 -2.93 30.82
CA CYS A 61 0.21 -4.04 30.24
C CYS A 61 -0.51 -5.37 30.50
N ALA A 62 -0.89 -6.09 29.46
CA ALA A 62 -1.62 -7.35 29.56
C ALA A 62 -1.34 -8.30 28.39
N THR A 63 -1.59 -9.59 28.60
CA THR A 63 -1.86 -10.51 27.48
C THR A 63 -3.35 -10.84 27.45
N ALA A 64 -3.82 -11.51 26.41
CA ALA A 64 -5.21 -11.96 26.29
C ALA A 64 -5.32 -13.50 26.37
N LYS A 65 -6.43 -14.00 26.87
CA LYS A 65 -6.84 -15.41 26.86
C LYS A 65 -8.24 -15.53 26.28
N THR A 66 -8.50 -16.64 25.59
CA THR A 66 -9.82 -16.98 25.08
C THR A 66 -10.67 -17.64 26.19
N ASN A 67 -11.98 -17.36 26.21
CA ASN A 67 -12.91 -17.88 27.22
C ASN A 67 -13.19 -19.38 27.08
N ASP A 68 -12.91 -19.97 25.91
CA ASP A 68 -13.07 -21.40 25.62
C ASP A 68 -12.02 -22.29 26.33
N GLY A 69 -11.06 -21.68 27.03
CA GLY A 69 -9.99 -22.40 27.73
C GLY A 69 -8.88 -22.93 26.83
N SER A 70 -8.88 -22.60 25.52
CA SER A 70 -7.90 -23.08 24.54
C SER A 70 -6.52 -22.44 24.69
N GLY A 71 -6.40 -21.38 25.50
CA GLY A 71 -5.13 -20.84 25.96
C GLY A 71 -5.02 -19.33 25.78
N SER A 72 -3.84 -18.87 25.38
CA SER A 72 -3.62 -17.44 25.15
C SER A 72 -4.20 -17.05 23.80
N ALA A 73 -4.81 -15.87 23.72
CA ALA A 73 -5.25 -15.31 22.45
C ALA A 73 -4.00 -15.10 21.58
N LYS A 74 -3.99 -15.76 20.43
CA LYS A 74 -2.88 -15.75 19.50
C LYS A 74 -3.29 -15.06 18.21
N ILE A 75 -2.36 -14.32 17.63
CA ILE A 75 -2.45 -13.80 16.27
C ILE A 75 -1.26 -14.40 15.51
N ASN A 76 -1.53 -15.09 14.41
CA ASN A 76 -0.52 -15.80 13.61
C ASN A 76 0.42 -16.69 14.47
N GLY A 77 -0.14 -17.41 15.44
CA GLY A 77 0.60 -18.32 16.32
C GLY A 77 1.34 -17.69 17.50
N LYS A 78 1.48 -16.35 17.54
CA LYS A 78 2.15 -15.60 18.62
C LYS A 78 1.16 -15.02 19.63
N THR A 79 1.61 -14.89 20.88
CA THR A 79 0.86 -14.22 21.96
C THR A 79 1.02 -12.72 21.83
N VAL A 80 -0.09 -11.98 21.86
CA VAL A 80 -0.07 -10.52 21.86
C VAL A 80 0.15 -10.00 23.28
N VAL A 81 1.05 -9.03 23.40
CA VAL A 81 1.24 -8.21 24.60
C VAL A 81 0.68 -6.84 24.29
N TYR A 82 -0.39 -6.45 24.98
CA TYR A 82 -0.89 -5.08 24.95
C TYR A 82 -0.11 -4.29 25.97
N ASP A 83 0.61 -3.28 25.53
CA ASP A 83 1.48 -2.46 26.37
C ASP A 83 1.26 -1.00 26.00
N ARG A 84 0.48 -0.30 26.81
CA ARG A 84 -0.16 0.96 26.40
C ARG A 84 -0.20 1.97 27.53
N GLU A 85 0.05 3.22 27.20
CA GLU A 85 -0.32 4.35 28.06
C GLU A 85 -1.69 4.86 27.64
N LEU A 86 -2.51 5.25 28.61
CA LEU A 86 -3.86 5.73 28.42
C LEU A 86 -3.99 7.13 29.03
N GLN A 87 -4.84 7.94 28.41
CA GLN A 87 -5.26 9.24 28.92
C GLN A 87 -6.78 9.24 29.05
N GLN A 88 -7.27 9.79 30.14
CA GLN A 88 -8.68 10.03 30.36
C GLN A 88 -9.10 11.34 29.68
N SER A 89 -10.16 11.27 28.86
CA SER A 89 -10.82 12.42 28.25
C SER A 89 -11.61 13.24 29.27
N ALA A 90 -12.06 14.43 28.88
CA ALA A 90 -12.90 15.28 29.73
C ALA A 90 -14.24 14.60 30.10
N GLU A 91 -14.75 13.75 29.23
CA GLU A 91 -15.96 12.95 29.39
C GLU A 91 -15.73 11.66 30.20
N GLY A 92 -14.48 11.40 30.62
CA GLY A 92 -14.12 10.28 31.48
C GLY A 92 -13.72 8.99 30.75
N PHE A 93 -13.53 9.04 29.43
CA PHE A 93 -13.12 7.87 28.64
C PHE A 93 -11.60 7.71 28.59
N TRP A 94 -11.11 6.51 28.87
CA TRP A 94 -9.72 6.11 28.74
C TRP A 94 -9.42 5.70 27.30
N THR A 95 -8.45 6.39 26.71
CA THR A 95 -8.02 6.15 25.33
C THR A 95 -6.52 5.92 25.30
N THR A 96 -6.06 5.01 24.44
CA THR A 96 -4.64 4.75 24.25
C THR A 96 -3.96 6.00 23.70
N VAL A 97 -2.91 6.46 24.40
CA VAL A 97 -2.08 7.60 23.99
C VAL A 97 -0.67 7.25 23.53
N SER A 98 -0.18 6.10 23.98
CA SER A 98 1.06 5.48 23.54
C SER A 98 0.81 3.99 23.42
N ASN A 99 1.33 3.38 22.35
CA ASN A 99 1.19 1.95 22.10
C ASN A 99 2.59 1.35 21.85
N PHE A 100 2.91 0.37 22.68
CA PHE A 100 4.14 -0.41 22.72
C PHE A 100 3.84 -1.91 22.58
N ASP A 101 2.65 -2.24 22.04
CA ASP A 101 2.20 -3.61 21.86
C ASP A 101 3.27 -4.44 21.14
N SER A 102 3.41 -5.70 21.56
CA SER A 102 4.43 -6.60 21.04
C SER A 102 3.93 -8.02 20.89
N TYR A 103 4.69 -8.85 20.18
CA TYR A 103 4.32 -10.24 19.90
C TYR A 103 5.44 -11.16 20.37
N VAL A 104 5.07 -12.15 21.17
CA VAL A 104 6.00 -13.08 21.80
C VAL A 104 5.53 -14.52 21.61
N ASP A 105 6.45 -15.49 21.68
CA ASP A 105 6.10 -16.91 21.43
C ASP A 105 5.21 -17.48 22.54
N SER A 106 5.31 -16.92 23.75
CA SER A 106 4.51 -17.35 24.89
C SER A 106 4.23 -16.21 25.88
N PRO A 107 3.15 -16.27 26.67
CA PRO A 107 2.84 -15.26 27.69
C PRO A 107 3.95 -15.06 28.73
N ALA A 108 4.78 -16.08 28.96
CA ALA A 108 5.91 -16.02 29.88
C ALA A 108 6.98 -15.03 29.41
N GLN A 109 7.13 -14.84 28.10
CA GLN A 109 8.10 -13.93 27.51
C GLN A 109 7.59 -12.49 27.41
N ALA A 110 6.31 -12.23 27.69
CA ALA A 110 5.74 -10.89 27.57
C ALA A 110 6.41 -9.92 28.57
N GLN A 111 7.06 -8.89 28.07
CA GLN A 111 7.69 -7.83 28.86
C GLN A 111 6.86 -6.54 28.73
N CYS A 112 6.81 -5.79 29.83
CA CYS A 112 6.16 -4.49 29.90
C CYS A 112 7.25 -3.40 29.85
N HIS A 113 7.06 -2.37 29.04
CA HIS A 113 8.05 -1.32 28.75
C HIS A 113 8.42 -0.46 29.97
N SER A 114 7.55 -0.37 30.98
CA SER A 114 7.68 0.38 32.25
C SER A 114 7.03 1.79 32.25
N THR A 115 6.87 2.30 33.48
CA THR A 115 5.84 3.18 34.07
C THR A 115 5.59 4.56 33.45
N ILE A 116 4.33 5.02 33.59
CA ILE A 116 3.80 6.36 33.33
C ILE A 116 4.89 7.43 33.52
N GLN A 117 5.37 7.99 32.42
CA GLN A 117 6.14 9.22 32.46
C GLN A 117 5.17 10.38 32.24
N ASP A 118 5.10 11.30 33.20
CA ASP A 118 4.49 12.62 32.98
C ASP A 118 5.32 13.33 31.89
N GLU A 119 4.95 13.12 30.62
CA GLU A 119 5.54 13.90 29.55
C GLU A 119 4.88 15.28 29.52
N PRO A 120 5.68 16.36 29.41
CA PRO A 120 5.14 17.70 29.26
C PRO A 120 4.27 17.76 27.99
N ALA A 121 3.14 18.45 28.07
CA ALA A 121 2.23 18.67 26.95
C ALA A 121 3.01 19.14 25.70
N ALA A 122 3.21 18.23 24.74
CA ALA A 122 3.97 18.53 23.55
C ALA A 122 3.05 19.10 22.47
N ASN A 123 3.61 19.98 21.64
CA ASN A 123 2.98 20.54 20.44
C ASN A 123 2.84 19.51 19.28
N GLY A 124 2.78 18.21 19.61
CA GLY A 124 2.66 17.13 18.66
C GLY A 124 1.21 16.71 18.40
N CYS A 125 1.06 15.51 17.86
CA CYS A 125 -0.21 14.90 17.55
C CYS A 125 -1.04 14.67 18.82
N GLN A 126 -2.33 15.00 18.77
CA GLN A 126 -3.31 14.64 19.79
C GLN A 126 -3.96 13.31 19.41
N ASN A 127 -4.12 12.41 20.38
CA ASN A 127 -4.79 11.14 20.12
C ASN A 127 -6.26 11.34 19.75
N VAL A 128 -6.73 10.51 18.82
CA VAL A 128 -8.13 10.48 18.38
C VAL A 128 -8.76 9.18 18.87
N GLY A 129 -9.45 9.27 20.01
CA GLY A 129 -10.14 8.20 20.71
C GLY A 129 -11.44 7.76 20.03
N LEU A 130 -12.04 6.67 20.55
CA LEU A 130 -13.21 6.00 19.97
C LEU A 130 -14.42 6.94 19.76
N TYR A 131 -14.60 7.88 20.67
CA TYR A 131 -15.76 8.77 20.72
C TYR A 131 -15.49 10.16 20.14
N ASP A 132 -14.26 10.41 19.65
CA ASP A 132 -13.93 11.70 19.05
C ASP A 132 -14.63 11.86 17.71
N ALA A 133 -15.23 13.03 17.49
CA ALA A 133 -15.95 13.35 16.26
C ALA A 133 -15.06 13.21 15.01
N GLU A 134 -13.75 13.43 15.15
CA GLU A 134 -12.76 13.34 14.08
C GLU A 134 -12.39 11.88 13.73
N ARG A 135 -12.67 10.90 14.61
CA ARG A 135 -12.29 9.49 14.39
C ARG A 135 -12.92 8.91 13.15
N LYS A 136 -14.24 9.07 12.99
CA LYS A 136 -14.97 8.47 11.86
C LYS A 136 -14.46 9.03 10.52
N PRO A 137 -14.37 10.37 10.32
CA PRO A 137 -13.79 10.95 9.12
C PRO A 137 -12.38 10.42 8.79
N LEU A 138 -11.50 10.29 9.79
CA LEU A 138 -10.15 9.75 9.60
C LEU A 138 -10.16 8.28 9.18
N LEU A 139 -10.93 7.43 9.88
CA LEU A 139 -11.03 6.02 9.52
C LEU A 139 -11.69 5.82 8.16
N ASP A 140 -12.65 6.67 7.77
CA ASP A 140 -13.23 6.64 6.43
C ASP A 140 -12.19 7.02 5.36
N ALA A 141 -11.30 7.97 5.64
CA ALA A 141 -10.19 8.32 4.75
C ALA A 141 -9.21 7.14 4.57
N VAL A 142 -8.83 6.47 5.66
CA VAL A 142 -8.01 5.25 5.64
C VAL A 142 -8.66 4.13 4.82
N ARG A 143 -9.99 3.95 4.94
CA ARG A 143 -10.72 2.95 4.14
C ARG A 143 -10.73 3.31 2.67
N ARG A 144 -10.91 4.59 2.32
CA ARG A 144 -10.87 5.05 0.92
C ARG A 144 -9.50 4.87 0.29
N SER A 145 -8.42 4.98 1.06
CA SER A 145 -7.06 4.81 0.56
C SER A 145 -6.63 3.34 0.44
N TYR A 146 -7.44 2.39 0.92
CA TYR A 146 -7.13 0.96 0.85
C TYR A 146 -7.27 0.44 -0.57
N GLN A 147 -6.19 -0.13 -1.10
CA GLN A 147 -6.10 -0.61 -2.49
C GLN A 147 -6.29 -2.13 -2.64
N GLY A 148 -6.60 -2.86 -1.56
CA GLY A 148 -6.84 -4.31 -1.62
C GLY A 148 -8.27 -4.66 -2.04
N GLY A 149 -8.53 -5.94 -2.33
CA GLY A 149 -9.81 -6.41 -2.86
C GLY A 149 -11.00 -6.42 -1.89
N ILE A 150 -10.86 -5.89 -0.66
CA ILE A 150 -11.94 -5.83 0.33
C ILE A 150 -12.73 -4.54 0.15
N ALA A 151 -14.00 -4.65 -0.26
CA ALA A 151 -14.86 -3.50 -0.52
C ALA A 151 -15.06 -2.57 0.70
N GLN A 152 -15.02 -3.11 1.93
CA GLN A 152 -15.04 -2.33 3.16
C GLN A 152 -14.05 -2.89 4.18
N PRO A 153 -12.78 -2.45 4.12
CA PRO A 153 -11.75 -2.94 5.02
C PRO A 153 -12.06 -2.50 6.46
N ARG A 154 -11.90 -3.45 7.39
CA ARG A 154 -11.97 -3.19 8.83
C ARG A 154 -10.56 -3.20 9.39
N PHE A 155 -10.28 -2.24 10.26
CA PHE A 155 -8.96 -2.12 10.87
C PHE A 155 -9.05 -2.16 12.38
N VAL A 156 -8.17 -2.96 12.97
CA VAL A 156 -7.81 -2.89 14.39
C VAL A 156 -6.82 -1.75 14.53
N VAL A 157 -7.26 -0.65 15.14
CA VAL A 157 -6.48 0.58 15.25
C VAL A 157 -5.39 0.43 16.33
N SER A 158 -4.13 0.59 15.94
CA SER A 158 -2.98 0.59 16.85
C SER A 158 -2.58 2.01 17.26
N HIS A 159 -2.55 2.95 16.30
CA HIS A 159 -2.39 4.39 16.52
C HIS A 159 -3.37 5.18 15.65
N LEU A 160 -3.95 6.23 16.24
CA LEU A 160 -4.66 7.24 15.49
C LEU A 160 -4.53 8.58 16.21
N CYS A 161 -3.95 9.58 15.54
CA CYS A 161 -3.75 10.90 16.11
C CYS A 161 -3.86 12.00 15.04
N SER A 162 -4.08 13.25 15.47
CA SER A 162 -4.23 14.44 14.62
C SER A 162 -3.51 15.66 15.21
N THR A 163 -2.84 16.46 14.37
CA THR A 163 -2.33 17.80 14.71
C THR A 163 -3.35 18.90 14.39
N GLY A 164 -4.56 18.53 13.95
CA GLY A 164 -5.57 19.41 13.39
C GLY A 164 -5.42 19.65 11.88
N LYS A 165 -4.20 19.61 11.33
CA LYS A 165 -3.90 19.73 9.89
C LYS A 165 -3.47 18.42 9.24
N MET A 166 -2.67 17.65 9.97
CA MET A 166 -2.20 16.33 9.56
C MET A 166 -2.64 15.29 10.57
N ALA A 167 -2.72 14.04 10.13
CA ALA A 167 -3.06 12.93 10.99
C ALA A 167 -2.21 11.71 10.64
N TYR A 168 -2.08 10.81 11.59
CA TYR A 168 -1.41 9.54 11.41
C TYR A 168 -2.30 8.42 11.89
N PHE A 169 -2.35 7.37 11.09
CA PHE A 169 -3.00 6.11 11.38
C PHE A 169 -1.98 4.98 11.26
N CYS A 170 -2.04 4.06 12.22
CA CYS A 170 -1.45 2.74 12.07
C CYS A 170 -2.45 1.71 12.59
N GLY A 171 -2.67 0.63 11.85
CA GLY A 171 -3.53 -0.44 12.30
C GLY A 171 -3.42 -1.69 11.45
N ARG A 172 -3.95 -2.79 11.97
CA ARG A 172 -3.96 -4.08 11.29
C ARG A 172 -5.29 -4.28 10.58
N LEU A 173 -5.25 -4.79 9.36
CA LEU A 173 -6.46 -5.20 8.64
C LEU A 173 -7.10 -6.44 9.30
N GLU A 174 -8.41 -6.42 9.49
CA GLU A 174 -9.20 -7.53 10.03
C GLU A 174 -9.76 -8.39 8.90
N GLY A 175 -9.59 -9.72 8.98
CA GLY A 175 -10.23 -10.69 8.08
C GLY A 175 -9.40 -11.18 6.89
N GLU A 176 -8.16 -10.72 6.71
CA GLU A 176 -7.26 -11.24 5.67
C GLU A 176 -6.28 -12.27 6.28
N GLU A 177 -6.77 -13.46 6.62
CA GLU A 177 -5.92 -14.63 6.90
C GLU A 177 -5.83 -15.49 5.63
N SER A 178 -4.93 -15.15 4.71
CA SER A 178 -4.61 -16.03 3.58
C SER A 178 -3.43 -16.94 3.94
N GLN A 179 -3.54 -18.24 3.61
CA GLN A 179 -2.49 -19.24 3.84
C GLN A 179 -1.14 -18.88 3.18
N ASP A 180 -1.14 -17.98 2.18
CA ASP A 180 0.04 -17.57 1.41
C ASP A 180 0.74 -16.30 1.92
N ARG A 181 0.28 -15.70 3.03
CA ARG A 181 0.89 -14.49 3.61
C ARG A 181 1.21 -14.71 5.10
N GLN A 182 2.34 -15.33 5.38
CA GLN A 182 2.89 -15.38 6.74
C GLN A 182 3.37 -13.98 7.18
N GLY A 183 2.47 -13.16 7.71
CA GLY A 183 2.79 -11.83 8.26
C GLY A 183 1.53 -11.08 8.71
N MET A 184 1.66 -10.13 9.66
CA MET A 184 0.56 -9.22 9.97
C MET A 184 0.58 -8.05 9.01
N ASN A 185 -0.49 -7.87 8.24
CA ASN A 185 -0.64 -6.71 7.35
C ASN A 185 -0.94 -5.47 8.20
N TYR A 186 0.11 -4.74 8.54
CA TYR A 186 0.05 -3.43 9.17
C TYR A 186 -0.08 -2.37 8.09
N TYR A 187 -0.96 -1.42 8.33
CA TYR A 187 -1.29 -0.35 7.42
C TYR A 187 -0.96 0.97 8.11
N ASP A 188 0.06 1.65 7.62
CA ASP A 188 0.48 2.97 8.06
C ASP A 188 -0.05 4.00 7.07
N ALA A 189 -0.70 5.05 7.55
CA ALA A 189 -1.18 6.14 6.72
C ALA A 189 -0.91 7.50 7.36
N VAL A 190 -0.34 8.43 6.58
CA VAL A 190 -0.27 9.85 6.93
C VAL A 190 -1.32 10.58 6.11
N MET A 191 -2.10 11.45 6.75
CA MET A 191 -3.23 12.15 6.15
C MET A 191 -3.09 13.66 6.33
N ALA A 192 -3.73 14.42 5.46
CA ALA A 192 -3.94 15.86 5.60
C ALA A 192 -5.34 16.26 5.16
N LYS A 193 -5.80 17.42 5.64
CA LYS A 193 -7.05 18.02 5.15
C LYS A 193 -6.84 18.65 3.77
N ASP A 194 -7.74 18.37 2.84
CA ASP A 194 -7.78 19.01 1.53
C ASP A 194 -8.41 20.42 1.60
N ALA A 195 -8.58 21.07 0.43
CA ALA A 195 -9.17 22.39 0.32
C ALA A 195 -10.64 22.48 0.81
N LYS A 196 -11.34 21.35 0.93
CA LYS A 196 -12.70 21.23 1.47
C LYS A 196 -12.74 20.85 2.94
N ALA A 197 -11.57 20.81 3.60
CA ALA A 197 -11.38 20.35 4.97
C ALA A 197 -11.70 18.86 5.20
N GLU A 198 -11.68 18.04 4.14
CA GLU A 198 -11.84 16.59 4.23
C GLU A 198 -10.48 15.89 4.36
N TRP A 199 -10.41 14.83 5.16
CA TRP A 199 -9.18 14.05 5.33
C TRP A 199 -8.89 13.21 4.08
N GLN A 200 -7.67 13.35 3.57
CA GLN A 200 -7.11 12.55 2.48
C GLN A 200 -5.79 11.93 2.93
N ALA A 201 -5.54 10.69 2.52
CA ALA A 201 -4.21 10.10 2.69
C ALA A 201 -3.21 10.82 1.79
N LEU A 202 -2.02 11.10 2.33
CA LEU A 202 -0.85 11.62 1.62
C LEU A 202 0.22 10.55 1.44
N MET A 203 0.22 9.53 2.30
CA MET A 203 1.09 8.37 2.22
C MET A 203 0.34 7.20 2.83
N VAL A 204 0.48 6.05 2.18
CA VAL A 204 -0.02 4.76 2.63
C VAL A 204 1.09 3.75 2.45
N GLU A 205 1.35 2.95 3.48
CA GLU A 205 2.29 1.86 3.41
C GLU A 205 1.65 0.60 4.01
N SER A 206 1.57 -0.47 3.22
CA SER A 206 1.20 -1.80 3.70
C SER A 206 2.47 -2.59 3.97
N LYS A 207 2.59 -3.12 5.17
CA LYS A 207 3.78 -3.84 5.65
C LYS A 207 3.39 -5.23 6.12
N THR A 208 4.22 -6.21 5.80
CA THR A 208 4.16 -7.56 6.39
C THR A 208 4.79 -7.63 7.78
N VAL A 209 5.47 -6.55 8.19
CA VAL A 209 6.21 -6.43 9.46
C VAL A 209 5.30 -5.89 10.57
N GLU A 210 5.44 -6.47 11.76
CA GLU A 210 4.57 -6.28 12.94
C GLU A 210 4.82 -4.95 13.68
N LYS A 211 4.98 -3.82 12.99
CA LYS A 211 5.35 -2.55 13.64
C LYS A 211 4.88 -1.30 12.89
N CYS A 212 4.32 -0.35 13.63
CA CYS A 212 4.00 0.99 13.15
C CYS A 212 5.27 1.81 12.87
N ASN A 213 5.22 2.67 11.85
CA ASN A 213 6.31 3.59 11.49
C ASN A 213 6.65 4.54 12.64
N PHE A 214 5.64 5.01 13.37
CA PHE A 214 5.82 5.80 14.56
C PHE A 214 5.38 4.98 15.78
N SER A 215 6.36 4.55 16.59
CA SER A 215 6.13 3.95 17.90
C SER A 215 6.33 5.00 19.01
N GLY A 216 5.54 4.93 20.08
CA GLY A 216 5.64 5.83 21.23
C GLY A 216 4.45 6.77 21.38
N PRO A 217 4.57 7.84 22.21
CA PRO A 217 3.46 8.72 22.50
C PRO A 217 3.10 9.59 21.28
N ALA A 218 1.81 9.84 21.06
CA ALA A 218 1.36 10.69 19.95
C ALA A 218 1.94 12.12 20.02
N SER A 219 2.19 12.62 21.24
CA SER A 219 2.88 13.88 21.53
C SER A 219 4.26 13.98 20.87
N ALA A 220 4.95 12.85 20.68
CA ALA A 220 6.26 12.79 20.03
C ALA A 220 6.16 12.81 18.49
N ILE A 221 4.96 12.64 17.92
CA ILE A 221 4.70 12.67 16.48
C ILE A 221 4.33 14.12 16.12
N THR A 222 5.28 14.88 15.59
CA THR A 222 5.04 16.28 15.21
C THR A 222 4.57 16.40 13.77
N GLU A 223 3.91 17.51 13.42
CA GLU A 223 3.55 17.82 12.02
C GLU A 223 4.77 17.71 11.10
N GLN A 224 5.94 18.18 11.55
CA GLN A 224 7.19 18.06 10.78
C GLN A 224 7.62 16.60 10.59
N LYS A 225 7.50 15.73 11.60
CA LYS A 225 7.78 14.29 11.44
C LYS A 225 6.83 13.63 10.45
N LEU A 226 5.55 14.01 10.47
CA LEU A 226 4.57 13.53 9.49
C LEU A 226 4.93 14.00 8.08
N LEU A 227 5.25 15.28 7.90
CA LEU A 227 5.74 15.83 6.64
C LEU A 227 7.01 15.12 6.17
N ASP A 228 7.96 14.85 7.06
CA ASP A 228 9.21 14.17 6.71
C ASP A 228 8.98 12.70 6.35
N ALA A 229 8.00 12.02 6.94
CA ALA A 229 7.60 10.68 6.50
C ALA A 229 6.88 10.69 5.14
N VAL A 230 6.19 11.79 4.80
CA VAL A 230 5.64 12.01 3.45
C VAL A 230 6.77 12.33 2.44
N LYS A 231 7.98 12.72 2.88
CA LYS A 231 9.12 13.04 2.00
C LYS A 231 9.86 11.80 1.45
N GLN A 232 9.43 10.58 1.76
CA GLN A 232 9.58 9.48 0.80
C GLN A 232 8.33 9.49 -0.08
N PRO A 233 8.44 9.87 -1.37
CA PRO A 233 7.28 10.11 -2.20
C PRO A 233 6.55 8.79 -2.47
N LEU A 234 5.54 8.49 -1.67
CA LEU A 234 4.48 7.55 -2.04
C LEU A 234 3.31 8.38 -2.56
N LEU A 235 3.28 8.49 -3.89
CA LEU A 235 2.11 8.21 -4.71
C LEU A 235 0.86 7.87 -3.87
N SER A 236 0.00 8.85 -3.61
CA SER A 236 -1.41 8.57 -3.34
C SER A 236 -2.30 9.54 -4.10
N VAL A 237 -2.85 8.96 -5.14
CA VAL A 237 -3.74 9.46 -6.17
C VAL A 237 -5.12 9.73 -5.56
N ALA A 238 -5.51 10.99 -5.40
CA ALA A 238 -6.72 11.38 -6.12
C ALA A 238 -6.35 11.30 -7.61
N PRO A 239 -7.25 11.01 -8.57
CA PRO A 239 -6.93 11.22 -9.98
C PRO A 239 -6.62 12.71 -10.16
N GLN A 240 -5.38 13.10 -9.85
CA GLN A 240 -4.77 14.29 -10.36
C GLN A 240 -4.75 13.97 -11.84
N GLU A 241 -5.57 14.70 -12.58
CA GLU A 241 -5.17 14.98 -13.95
C GLU A 241 -3.68 15.32 -13.88
N ILE A 242 -2.87 14.44 -14.47
CA ILE A 242 -1.45 14.67 -14.63
C ILE A 242 -1.38 16.01 -15.34
N ASP A 243 -0.84 17.01 -14.64
CA ASP A 243 -0.76 18.34 -15.22
C ASP A 243 0.12 18.29 -16.47
N ASP A 244 -0.05 19.30 -17.31
CA ASP A 244 0.56 19.30 -18.63
C ASP A 244 2.10 19.28 -18.58
N ASP A 245 2.70 19.86 -17.53
CA ASP A 245 4.16 19.88 -17.36
C ASP A 245 4.65 18.48 -16.95
N LEU A 246 3.93 17.81 -16.06
CA LEU A 246 4.22 16.45 -15.63
C LEU A 246 4.05 15.44 -16.78
N LYS A 247 3.02 15.60 -17.63
CA LYS A 247 2.87 14.78 -18.85
C LYS A 247 4.06 14.94 -19.78
N VAL A 248 4.55 16.16 -19.99
CA VAL A 248 5.72 16.43 -20.84
C VAL A 248 6.97 15.78 -20.25
N GLU A 249 7.17 15.85 -18.94
CA GLU A 249 8.30 15.21 -18.27
C GLU A 249 8.24 13.68 -18.41
N MET A 250 7.09 13.08 -18.12
CA MET A 250 6.91 11.62 -18.25
C MET A 250 7.16 11.15 -19.68
N LEU A 251 6.68 11.87 -20.69
CA LEU A 251 6.93 11.54 -22.11
C LEU A 251 8.41 11.71 -22.49
N THR A 252 9.08 12.73 -21.95
CA THR A 252 10.51 12.95 -22.18
C THR A 252 11.33 11.79 -21.62
N GLN A 253 11.05 11.38 -20.38
CA GLN A 253 11.68 10.21 -19.77
C GLN A 253 11.30 8.91 -20.48
N PHE A 254 10.07 8.79 -20.98
CA PHE A 254 9.64 7.65 -21.78
C PHE A 254 10.44 7.53 -23.09
N GLN A 255 10.77 8.65 -23.75
CA GLN A 255 11.66 8.64 -24.92
C GLN A 255 13.07 8.14 -24.58
N LEU A 256 13.60 8.48 -23.41
CA LEU A 256 14.90 7.97 -22.94
C LEU A 256 14.83 6.45 -22.70
N PHE A 257 13.76 5.98 -22.08
CA PHE A 257 13.50 4.56 -21.87
C PHE A 257 13.38 3.80 -23.20
N GLN A 258 12.61 4.33 -24.16
CA GLN A 258 12.53 3.79 -25.53
C GLN A 258 13.90 3.75 -26.22
N GLN A 259 14.74 4.77 -26.01
CA GLN A 259 16.08 4.81 -26.57
C GLN A 259 16.98 3.73 -25.98
N ALA A 260 16.92 3.49 -24.66
CA ALA A 260 17.65 2.41 -24.00
C ALA A 260 17.26 1.02 -24.55
N PHE A 261 15.97 0.82 -24.88
CA PHE A 261 15.51 -0.39 -25.57
C PHE A 261 16.13 -0.54 -26.97
N LYS A 262 16.14 0.55 -27.76
CA LYS A 262 16.72 0.57 -29.12
C LYS A 262 18.22 0.28 -29.11
N THR A 263 18.94 0.75 -28.08
CA THR A 263 20.38 0.51 -27.93
C THR A 263 20.72 -0.75 -27.13
N ALA A 264 19.71 -1.49 -26.66
CA ALA A 264 19.87 -2.66 -25.80
C ALA A 264 20.69 -2.38 -24.52
N ASP A 265 20.51 -1.22 -23.91
CA ASP A 265 21.17 -0.85 -22.65
C ASP A 265 20.47 -1.50 -21.46
N MET A 266 20.78 -2.78 -21.22
CA MET A 266 20.15 -3.57 -20.15
C MET A 266 20.43 -3.03 -18.75
N ALA A 267 21.55 -2.32 -18.54
CA ALA A 267 21.86 -1.71 -17.26
C ALA A 267 20.93 -0.54 -16.98
N TYR A 268 20.68 0.30 -17.98
CA TYR A 268 19.69 1.36 -17.90
C TYR A 268 18.29 0.79 -17.66
N LEU A 269 17.87 -0.19 -18.47
CA LEU A 269 16.54 -0.80 -18.33
C LEU A 269 16.33 -1.37 -16.94
N LYS A 270 17.30 -2.13 -16.40
CA LYS A 270 17.24 -2.66 -15.04
C LYS A 270 17.13 -1.57 -13.99
N ALA A 271 17.88 -0.48 -14.13
CA ALA A 271 17.88 0.63 -13.18
C ALA A 271 16.56 1.42 -13.16
N HIS A 272 15.74 1.29 -14.21
CA HIS A 272 14.46 1.96 -14.37
C HIS A 272 13.27 1.02 -14.13
N ILE A 273 13.49 -0.07 -13.40
CA ILE A 273 12.46 -1.00 -12.95
C ILE A 273 12.41 -0.96 -11.43
N VAL A 274 11.20 -0.86 -10.88
CA VAL A 274 10.98 -1.07 -9.44
C VAL A 274 10.90 -2.57 -9.19
N PHE A 275 11.80 -3.07 -8.35
CA PHE A 275 11.82 -4.48 -7.96
C PHE A 275 11.27 -4.67 -6.53
N PRO A 276 10.58 -5.80 -6.25
CA PRO A 276 10.20 -6.84 -7.21
C PRO A 276 9.13 -6.33 -8.20
N LEU A 277 9.26 -6.74 -9.47
CA LEU A 277 8.28 -6.39 -10.50
C LEU A 277 7.21 -7.48 -10.51
N ASP A 278 6.03 -7.15 -9.99
CA ASP A 278 4.92 -8.09 -9.77
C ASP A 278 4.10 -8.37 -11.04
N ASN A 279 3.28 -9.42 -11.01
CA ASN A 279 2.32 -9.82 -12.05
C ASN A 279 2.96 -10.21 -13.41
N VAL A 280 4.15 -10.78 -13.34
CA VAL A 280 4.98 -11.12 -14.52
C VAL A 280 4.99 -12.61 -14.87
N ALA A 281 4.31 -13.46 -14.09
CA ALA A 281 4.28 -14.91 -14.29
C ALA A 281 3.74 -15.25 -15.69
N ASP A 282 2.54 -14.74 -16.02
CA ASP A 282 1.86 -15.01 -17.28
C ASP A 282 2.41 -14.23 -18.49
N THR A 283 3.35 -13.30 -18.27
CA THR A 283 3.95 -12.48 -19.33
C THR A 283 5.36 -12.93 -19.69
N PHE A 284 6.28 -12.95 -18.71
CA PHE A 284 7.70 -13.24 -18.96
C PHE A 284 8.18 -14.57 -18.44
N LEU A 285 7.53 -15.16 -17.43
CA LEU A 285 8.00 -16.41 -16.83
C LEU A 285 7.23 -17.64 -17.32
N ALA A 286 6.19 -17.45 -18.11
CA ALA A 286 5.38 -18.51 -18.69
C ALA A 286 6.25 -19.56 -19.41
N GLY A 287 6.07 -20.84 -19.04
CA GLY A 287 6.84 -21.96 -19.57
C GLY A 287 8.33 -22.03 -19.15
N THR A 288 8.78 -21.19 -18.22
CA THR A 288 10.14 -21.25 -17.65
C THR A 288 10.16 -22.06 -16.33
N PRO A 289 11.34 -22.55 -15.87
CA PRO A 289 11.44 -23.20 -14.56
C PRO A 289 10.98 -22.32 -13.38
N ASP A 290 11.06 -20.99 -13.55
CA ASP A 290 10.69 -19.98 -12.56
C ASP A 290 9.26 -19.44 -12.75
N GLU A 291 8.42 -20.07 -13.58
CA GLU A 291 7.01 -19.69 -13.80
C GLU A 291 6.18 -19.61 -12.51
N HIS A 292 6.55 -20.39 -11.50
CA HIS A 292 5.93 -20.37 -10.18
C HIS A 292 6.22 -19.09 -9.39
N GLN A 293 7.21 -18.30 -9.80
CA GLN A 293 7.50 -17.00 -9.20
C GLN A 293 6.54 -15.95 -9.75
N GLN A 294 5.82 -15.28 -8.85
CA GLN A 294 4.83 -14.27 -9.22
C GLN A 294 5.44 -12.89 -9.53
N SER A 295 6.74 -12.71 -9.26
CA SER A 295 7.46 -11.45 -9.45
C SER A 295 8.90 -11.66 -9.90
N ILE A 296 9.43 -10.71 -10.68
CA ILE A 296 10.82 -10.70 -11.10
C ILE A 296 11.63 -9.93 -10.06
N THR A 297 12.65 -10.57 -9.51
CA THR A 297 13.69 -9.92 -8.67
C THR A 297 14.82 -9.38 -9.55
N PRO A 298 15.74 -8.55 -9.03
CA PRO A 298 16.89 -8.10 -9.81
C PRO A 298 17.77 -9.25 -10.35
N ALA A 299 17.80 -10.39 -9.64
CA ALA A 299 18.55 -11.57 -10.06
C ALA A 299 17.82 -12.34 -11.17
N LEU A 300 16.50 -12.48 -11.09
CA LEU A 300 15.69 -13.05 -12.16
C LEU A 300 15.70 -12.18 -13.41
N PHE A 301 15.73 -10.85 -13.25
CA PHE A 301 15.88 -9.94 -14.37
C PHE A 301 17.18 -10.21 -15.13
N ASP A 302 18.30 -10.38 -14.42
CA ASP A 302 19.58 -10.72 -15.06
C ASP A 302 19.52 -12.07 -15.77
N HIS A 303 18.81 -13.04 -15.18
CA HIS A 303 18.66 -14.39 -15.73
C HIS A 303 17.82 -14.40 -17.01
N TYR A 304 16.71 -13.66 -17.05
CA TYR A 304 15.73 -13.60 -18.14
C TYR A 304 15.80 -12.31 -18.96
N ALA A 305 16.92 -11.59 -18.90
CA ALA A 305 17.11 -10.26 -19.48
C ALA A 305 16.67 -10.15 -20.95
N GLN A 306 17.01 -11.14 -21.77
CA GLN A 306 16.63 -11.16 -23.19
C GLN A 306 15.14 -11.43 -23.39
N GLN A 307 14.56 -12.38 -22.65
CA GLN A 307 13.14 -12.71 -22.74
C GLN A 307 12.26 -11.52 -22.31
N ILE A 308 12.63 -10.83 -21.24
CA ILE A 308 11.95 -9.61 -20.77
C ILE A 308 12.07 -8.50 -21.83
N ARG A 309 13.26 -8.31 -22.41
CA ARG A 309 13.46 -7.33 -23.48
C ARG A 309 12.62 -7.65 -24.71
N ASP A 310 12.55 -8.92 -25.10
CA ASP A 310 11.80 -9.36 -26.27
C ASP A 310 10.29 -9.26 -26.05
N GLY A 311 9.80 -9.46 -24.83
CA GLY A 311 8.40 -9.22 -24.49
C GLY A 311 8.01 -7.74 -24.49
N LEU A 312 8.98 -6.83 -24.31
CA LEU A 312 8.76 -5.38 -24.33
C LEU A 312 9.23 -4.70 -25.64
N LYS A 313 9.49 -5.49 -26.70
CA LYS A 313 10.08 -5.02 -27.96
C LYS A 313 9.20 -4.02 -28.72
N GLU A 314 7.90 -3.97 -28.45
CA GLU A 314 6.97 -3.02 -29.05
C GLU A 314 7.01 -1.62 -28.42
N ILE A 315 7.50 -1.47 -27.17
CA ILE A 315 7.61 -0.16 -26.49
C ILE A 315 8.26 0.93 -27.37
N PRO A 316 9.36 0.67 -28.09
CA PRO A 316 10.04 1.69 -28.89
C PRO A 316 9.32 2.06 -30.19
N LEU A 317 8.26 1.35 -30.56
CA LEU A 317 7.43 1.61 -31.75
C LEU A 317 6.37 2.69 -31.50
N LEU A 318 5.98 2.88 -30.24
CA LEU A 318 5.04 3.94 -29.83
C LEU A 318 5.62 5.31 -30.15
N GLY A 319 4.84 6.15 -30.81
CA GLY A 319 5.21 7.54 -31.04
C GLY A 319 5.03 8.36 -29.75
N VAL A 320 5.83 9.41 -29.59
CA VAL A 320 5.68 10.36 -28.48
C VAL A 320 5.51 11.77 -29.04
N ASN A 321 4.43 12.43 -28.67
CA ASN A 321 4.16 13.81 -29.06
C ASN A 321 4.11 14.72 -27.83
N LEU A 322 5.22 15.42 -27.56
CA LEU A 322 5.34 16.33 -26.42
C LEU A 322 4.40 17.53 -26.51
N THR A 323 4.13 18.04 -27.72
CA THR A 323 3.24 19.21 -27.92
C THR A 323 1.79 18.85 -27.66
N LYS A 324 1.34 17.69 -28.13
CA LYS A 324 -0.01 17.17 -27.90
C LYS A 324 -0.14 16.42 -26.58
N LYS A 325 0.98 16.19 -25.86
CA LYS A 325 1.05 15.52 -24.56
C LYS A 325 0.39 14.15 -24.60
N GLN A 326 0.75 13.38 -25.62
CA GLN A 326 0.15 12.06 -25.87
C GLN A 326 1.20 11.09 -26.39
N VAL A 327 0.99 9.81 -26.07
CA VAL A 327 1.56 8.72 -26.85
C VAL A 327 0.76 8.63 -28.14
N THR A 328 1.45 8.34 -29.24
CA THR A 328 0.83 8.10 -30.53
C THR A 328 0.88 6.61 -30.78
N ASP A 329 -0.29 6.03 -30.97
CA ASP A 329 -0.44 4.60 -31.17
C ASP A 329 0.40 4.12 -32.36
N PHE A 330 0.87 2.89 -32.26
CA PHE A 330 1.39 2.18 -33.42
C PHE A 330 0.47 1.01 -33.74
N ARG A 331 0.44 0.64 -35.01
CA ARG A 331 -0.24 -0.55 -35.49
C ARG A 331 0.65 -1.21 -36.52
N VAL A 332 1.15 -2.38 -36.20
CA VAL A 332 1.81 -3.25 -37.18
C VAL A 332 0.73 -4.14 -37.76
N ASN A 333 0.23 -3.75 -38.94
CA ASN A 333 -0.72 -4.55 -39.69
C ASN A 333 0.04 -5.69 -40.39
N SER A 334 -0.36 -6.93 -40.16
CA SER A 334 0.27 -8.09 -40.81
C SER A 334 -0.09 -8.24 -42.29
N LEU A 335 -1.09 -7.51 -42.77
CA LEU A 335 -1.57 -7.59 -44.15
C LEU A 335 -0.81 -6.66 -45.08
N THR A 336 -0.49 -7.16 -46.27
CA THR A 336 -0.03 -6.29 -47.37
C THR A 336 -1.16 -5.36 -47.81
N PRO A 337 -0.85 -4.20 -48.46
CA PRO A 337 -1.88 -3.30 -48.95
C PRO A 337 -2.93 -3.96 -49.88
N LEU A 338 -2.52 -4.98 -50.65
CA LEU A 338 -3.41 -5.75 -51.52
C LEU A 338 -4.40 -6.60 -50.71
N GLU A 339 -3.94 -7.17 -49.60
CA GLU A 339 -4.75 -8.00 -48.70
C GLU A 339 -5.72 -7.15 -47.88
N GLN A 340 -5.30 -5.97 -47.44
CA GLN A 340 -6.17 -5.00 -46.76
C GLN A 340 -7.33 -4.54 -47.64
N ALA A 341 -7.14 -4.51 -48.97
CA ALA A 341 -8.19 -4.13 -49.92
C ALA A 341 -9.23 -5.25 -50.16
N ARG A 342 -9.01 -6.48 -49.66
CA ARG A 342 -9.94 -7.59 -49.84
C ARG A 342 -11.16 -7.44 -48.93
N LYS A 343 -12.31 -7.92 -49.40
CA LYS A 343 -13.53 -8.01 -48.59
C LYS A 343 -13.60 -9.37 -47.92
N TYR A 344 -13.56 -9.37 -46.59
CA TYR A 344 -13.68 -10.56 -45.75
C TYR A 344 -15.10 -10.75 -45.24
N PHE A 345 -15.48 -12.00 -45.03
CA PHE A 345 -16.77 -12.43 -44.50
C PHE A 345 -16.53 -13.45 -43.38
N PRO A 346 -17.36 -13.48 -42.33
CA PRO A 346 -17.27 -14.49 -41.28
C PRO A 346 -17.57 -15.89 -41.85
N ALA A 347 -16.81 -16.90 -41.43
CA ALA A 347 -17.07 -18.31 -41.76
C ALA A 347 -17.95 -18.98 -40.69
N GLU A 348 -18.13 -20.30 -40.78
CA GLU A 348 -19.00 -21.06 -39.86
C GLU A 348 -18.35 -21.33 -38.50
N GLU A 349 -17.02 -21.37 -38.41
CA GLU A 349 -16.28 -21.55 -37.16
C GLU A 349 -15.87 -20.21 -36.55
N ASN A 350 -15.90 -20.10 -35.22
CA ASN A 350 -15.44 -18.92 -34.50
C ASN A 350 -13.96 -18.64 -34.79
N GLY A 351 -13.65 -17.39 -35.10
CA GLY A 351 -12.28 -16.99 -35.47
C GLY A 351 -11.93 -17.28 -36.93
N GLN A 352 -12.79 -17.92 -37.73
CA GLN A 352 -12.54 -18.10 -39.16
C GLN A 352 -13.27 -17.07 -40.02
N PHE A 353 -12.60 -16.65 -41.08
CA PHE A 353 -13.11 -15.76 -42.10
C PHE A 353 -12.88 -16.34 -43.49
N TYR A 354 -13.47 -15.72 -44.51
CA TYR A 354 -13.15 -16.03 -45.89
C TYR A 354 -13.20 -14.78 -46.77
N TYR A 355 -12.48 -14.82 -47.88
CA TYR A 355 -12.67 -13.88 -48.98
C TYR A 355 -12.89 -14.65 -50.28
N ASN A 356 -13.49 -13.98 -51.27
CA ASN A 356 -13.71 -14.57 -52.58
C ASN A 356 -12.59 -14.11 -53.53
N ASP A 357 -11.85 -15.08 -54.06
CA ASP A 357 -10.93 -14.88 -55.17
C ASP A 357 -11.61 -15.39 -56.46
N GLY A 358 -12.29 -14.49 -57.14
CA GLY A 358 -13.22 -14.84 -58.23
C GLY A 358 -14.37 -15.72 -57.73
N ALA A 359 -14.49 -16.94 -58.26
CA ALA A 359 -15.49 -17.93 -57.83
C ALA A 359 -15.02 -18.84 -56.68
N LYS A 360 -13.77 -18.71 -56.24
CA LYS A 360 -13.19 -19.55 -55.20
C LYS A 360 -13.34 -18.89 -53.83
N LYS A 361 -13.98 -19.61 -52.90
CA LYS A 361 -13.99 -19.27 -51.48
C LYS A 361 -12.64 -19.67 -50.87
N VAL A 362 -11.90 -18.73 -50.31
CA VAL A 362 -10.64 -18.98 -49.61
C VAL A 362 -10.86 -18.74 -48.12
N LEU A 363 -10.81 -19.82 -47.33
CA LEU A 363 -10.88 -19.77 -45.87
C LEU A 363 -9.56 -19.28 -45.28
N VAL A 364 -9.65 -18.49 -44.22
CA VAL A 364 -8.53 -17.90 -43.48
C VAL A 364 -8.87 -17.86 -42.00
N GLU A 365 -7.86 -17.94 -41.13
CA GLU A 365 -8.01 -17.96 -39.68
C GLU A 365 -7.57 -16.62 -39.09
N GLY A 366 -8.47 -15.98 -38.37
CA GLY A 366 -8.34 -14.64 -37.80
C GLY A 366 -7.43 -14.56 -36.58
N THR A 367 -6.70 -13.45 -36.48
CA THR A 367 -5.90 -13.00 -35.31
C THR A 367 -5.48 -11.54 -35.54
N CYS A 368 -5.19 -10.82 -34.46
CA CYS A 368 -5.18 -9.36 -34.42
C CYS A 368 -3.90 -8.72 -34.96
N ASP A 369 -3.97 -7.40 -35.12
CA ASP A 369 -2.79 -6.57 -35.32
C ASP A 369 -2.01 -6.44 -34.01
N SER A 370 -0.69 -6.30 -34.13
CA SER A 370 0.08 -5.78 -33.01
C SER A 370 -0.21 -4.28 -32.92
N VAL A 371 -1.02 -3.93 -31.93
CA VAL A 371 -1.35 -2.54 -31.59
C VAL A 371 -0.63 -2.21 -30.30
N GLY A 372 -0.07 -1.01 -30.23
CA GLY A 372 0.26 -0.43 -28.94
C GLY A 372 -0.35 0.95 -28.85
N SER A 373 -0.83 1.27 -27.67
CA SER A 373 -1.36 2.57 -27.30
C SER A 373 -0.80 2.97 -25.95
N GLY A 374 -0.92 4.25 -25.62
CA GLY A 374 -0.57 4.71 -24.28
C GLY A 374 -1.38 5.93 -23.88
N ASP A 375 -1.71 5.98 -22.60
CA ASP A 375 -2.51 7.01 -22.01
C ASP A 375 -2.06 7.33 -20.59
N PHE A 376 -2.61 8.43 -20.08
CA PHE A 376 -2.32 8.90 -18.74
C PHE A 376 -3.52 8.65 -17.86
N GLU A 377 -3.33 7.79 -16.87
CA GLU A 377 -4.38 7.40 -15.93
C GLU A 377 -3.78 7.24 -14.53
N ASP A 378 -4.47 7.78 -13.53
CA ASP A 378 -4.12 7.62 -12.11
C ASP A 378 -2.66 7.96 -11.76
N GLY A 379 -2.11 9.03 -12.36
CA GLY A 379 -0.73 9.45 -12.11
C GLY A 379 0.34 8.59 -12.79
N THR A 380 -0.08 7.67 -13.66
CA THR A 380 0.79 6.77 -14.41
C THR A 380 0.76 7.09 -15.90
N LEU A 381 1.82 6.69 -16.59
CA LEU A 381 1.79 6.47 -18.04
C LEU A 381 1.54 4.98 -18.23
N ALA A 382 0.33 4.63 -18.64
CA ALA A 382 -0.04 3.27 -18.98
C ALA A 382 0.20 3.04 -20.46
N VAL A 383 0.79 1.90 -20.78
CA VAL A 383 1.09 1.49 -22.14
C VAL A 383 0.49 0.11 -22.35
N PHE A 384 -0.40 0.00 -23.33
CA PHE A 384 -0.89 -1.28 -23.78
C PHE A 384 -0.03 -1.79 -24.93
N ILE A 385 0.37 -3.06 -24.85
CA ILE A 385 1.08 -3.78 -25.89
C ILE A 385 0.25 -5.02 -26.22
N GLY A 386 -0.34 -5.04 -27.42
CA GLY A 386 -1.03 -6.20 -27.94
C GLY A 386 -0.08 -7.35 -28.27
N THR A 387 -0.65 -8.54 -28.43
CA THR A 387 0.11 -9.73 -28.83
C THR A 387 0.63 -9.63 -30.27
N GLY A 388 1.63 -10.47 -30.56
CA GLY A 388 2.22 -10.58 -31.89
C GLY A 388 1.19 -10.90 -32.97
N SER A 389 1.43 -10.35 -34.16
CA SER A 389 0.51 -10.42 -35.27
C SER A 389 0.29 -11.83 -35.82
N ASN A 390 -0.99 -12.20 -35.98
CA ASN A 390 -1.47 -13.27 -36.87
C ASN A 390 -0.97 -13.10 -38.32
N LEU A 391 -0.20 -14.04 -38.88
CA LEU A 391 0.16 -14.07 -40.31
C LEU A 391 -1.01 -14.54 -41.23
N LEU A 392 -2.18 -14.91 -40.69
CA LEU A 392 -3.26 -15.61 -41.40
C LEU A 392 -4.61 -14.86 -41.55
N ILE A 393 -4.66 -13.52 -41.37
CA ILE A 393 -5.70 -12.54 -41.83
C ILE A 393 -7.06 -12.49 -41.07
N PRO A 394 -7.82 -11.35 -40.88
CA PRO A 394 -7.54 -9.91 -41.00
C PRO A 394 -7.59 -9.09 -39.68
N GLY A 395 -6.66 -8.14 -39.58
CA GLY A 395 -6.53 -7.11 -38.54
C GLY A 395 -7.65 -6.07 -38.55
N LEU A 396 -8.82 -6.43 -38.03
CA LEU A 396 -9.97 -5.55 -37.81
C LEU A 396 -10.36 -5.39 -36.33
N SER A 397 -9.88 -6.28 -35.45
CA SER A 397 -10.07 -6.19 -34.00
C SER A 397 -8.89 -5.49 -33.34
N GLU A 398 -9.18 -4.45 -32.54
CA GLU A 398 -8.19 -3.73 -31.71
C GLU A 398 -7.76 -4.53 -30.47
N ALA A 399 -8.54 -5.54 -30.08
CA ALA A 399 -8.30 -6.36 -28.89
C ALA A 399 -8.02 -7.81 -29.27
N CYS A 400 -6.84 -8.29 -28.85
CA CYS A 400 -6.49 -9.69 -28.83
C CYS A 400 -6.43 -10.15 -27.37
N GLU A 401 -6.94 -11.35 -27.08
CA GLU A 401 -6.64 -12.03 -25.81
C GLU A 401 -5.11 -12.23 -25.73
N GLY A 402 -4.54 -11.86 -24.59
CA GLY A 402 -3.15 -12.10 -24.23
C GLY A 402 -2.17 -10.92 -24.33
N GLY A 403 -2.67 -9.69 -24.44
CA GLY A 403 -1.83 -8.48 -24.42
C GLY A 403 -1.18 -8.25 -23.06
N MET A 404 -0.39 -7.18 -22.94
CA MET A 404 0.13 -6.74 -21.66
C MET A 404 -0.10 -5.24 -21.47
N ARG A 405 -0.40 -4.87 -20.23
CA ARG A 405 -0.46 -3.49 -19.76
C ARG A 405 0.80 -3.22 -18.96
N VAL A 406 1.51 -2.17 -19.32
CA VAL A 406 2.81 -1.78 -18.77
C VAL A 406 2.66 -0.40 -18.17
N GLU A 407 2.87 -0.26 -16.86
CA GLU A 407 2.63 1.00 -16.15
C GLU A 407 3.93 1.63 -15.66
N PHE A 408 4.05 2.93 -15.91
CA PHE A 408 5.18 3.74 -15.49
C PHE A 408 4.76 4.85 -14.54
N THR A 409 5.59 5.10 -13.53
CA THR A 409 5.44 6.24 -12.62
C THR A 409 6.68 7.10 -12.63
N LEU A 410 6.50 8.41 -12.48
CA LEU A 410 7.64 9.32 -12.27
C LEU A 410 8.04 9.30 -10.79
N GLN A 411 9.26 8.88 -10.51
CA GLN A 411 9.85 8.87 -9.16
C GLN A 411 11.10 9.74 -9.14
N GLN A 412 11.06 10.83 -8.38
CA GLN A 412 12.19 11.76 -8.25
C GLN A 412 12.71 12.31 -9.61
N GLY A 413 11.81 12.49 -10.57
CA GLY A 413 12.15 12.97 -11.92
C GLY A 413 12.58 11.87 -12.91
N THR A 414 12.56 10.61 -12.49
CA THR A 414 12.91 9.46 -13.33
C THR A 414 11.67 8.60 -13.58
N LEU A 415 11.44 8.18 -14.83
CA LEU A 415 10.33 7.30 -15.16
C LEU A 415 10.71 5.84 -14.84
N MET A 416 9.94 5.23 -13.96
CA MET A 416 10.17 3.88 -13.46
C MET A 416 9.05 2.95 -13.91
N LEU A 417 9.40 1.80 -14.49
CA LEU A 417 8.46 0.71 -14.71
C LEU A 417 8.07 0.11 -13.35
N THR A 418 6.79 0.21 -13.00
CA THR A 418 6.29 -0.22 -11.69
C THR A 418 5.42 -1.45 -11.74
N ARG A 419 4.78 -1.72 -12.88
CA ARG A 419 3.82 -2.82 -12.97
C ARG A 419 3.69 -3.32 -14.40
N ILE A 420 3.49 -4.63 -14.52
CA ILE A 420 3.09 -5.28 -15.76
C ILE A 420 1.94 -6.20 -15.44
N ASP A 421 0.85 -6.11 -16.18
CA ASP A 421 -0.28 -7.03 -16.07
C ASP A 421 -0.54 -7.71 -17.40
N PHE A 422 -0.84 -8.99 -17.35
CA PHE A 422 -1.38 -9.71 -18.49
C PHE A 422 -2.84 -9.29 -18.73
N VAL A 423 -3.20 -9.04 -19.98
CA VAL A 423 -4.55 -8.70 -20.43
C VAL A 423 -5.05 -9.86 -21.28
N GLY A 424 -5.63 -10.84 -20.59
CA GLY A 424 -6.15 -12.11 -21.12
C GLY A 424 -7.65 -12.13 -21.26
#